data_AF-A0A433JUN3-F1
#
_entry.id   AF-A0A433JUN3-F1
#
_cell.length_a   1.000
_cell.length_b   1.000
_cell.length_c   1.000
_cell.angle_alpha   90.00
_cell.angle_beta   90.00
_cell.angle_gamma   90.00
#
_symmetry.space_group_name_H-M   'P 1'
#
loop_
_entity.id
_entity.type
_entity.pdbx_description
1 polymer ?
#
loop_
_entity_poly.entity_id
_entity_poly.type
_entity_poly.pdbx_seq_one_letter_code
_entity_poly.pdbx_strand_id
1 'polypeptide(L)'
;MSIDRVAATTAPTSPIGAPAAAMGRHRTGRAELFLTWIDPIITGSLVTPSGLALGNAGRRTARSVVVDVPNGPQIAVDRLRRNGRIVVASLQEPGSVAAVVAVGTVFVDWTDHHGQNRSAWLRVPPLPSRFRANA
;
A
#
# COMPACT_ATOMS: atom_id res chain seq x y z
N MET A 1 44.94 48.38 8.09
CA MET A 1 44.47 47.46 7.04
C MET A 1 44.11 46.16 7.76
N SER A 2 42.91 45.96 8.32
CA SER A 2 41.65 45.54 7.65
C SER A 2 41.94 44.60 6.48
N ILE A 3 41.45 43.35 6.45
CA ILE A 3 40.02 43.01 6.35
C ILE A 3 39.73 41.63 6.98
N ASP A 4 38.76 41.64 7.89
CA ASP A 4 37.86 40.56 8.28
C ASP A 4 37.16 39.94 7.06
N ARG A 5 37.09 38.61 6.94
CA ARG A 5 36.05 37.95 6.13
C ARG A 5 35.43 36.77 6.87
N VAL A 6 34.34 37.11 7.55
CA VAL A 6 33.26 36.26 8.02
C VAL A 6 32.35 35.86 6.85
N ALA A 7 31.72 34.67 6.97
CA ALA A 7 30.56 34.13 6.25
C ALA A 7 30.80 33.59 4.81
N ALA A 8 30.11 32.56 4.34
CA ALA A 8 28.85 31.97 4.79
C ALA A 8 28.80 30.47 4.48
N THR A 9 28.27 29.68 5.42
CA THR A 9 27.75 28.34 5.15
C THR A 9 26.57 28.47 4.19
N THR A 10 26.75 28.04 2.94
CA THR A 10 25.65 27.86 1.99
C THR A 10 24.91 26.57 2.35
N ALA A 11 23.78 26.70 3.03
CA ALA A 11 22.78 25.64 3.09
C ALA A 11 22.19 25.43 1.68
N PRO A 12 21.97 24.19 1.22
CA PRO A 12 21.29 23.96 -0.05
C PRO A 12 19.83 24.41 0.07
N THR A 13 19.49 25.44 -0.69
CA THR A 13 18.14 25.95 -0.89
C THR A 13 17.30 24.88 -1.56
N SER A 14 16.27 24.37 -0.87
CA SER A 14 15.21 23.58 -1.48
C SER A 14 14.55 24.41 -2.60
N PRO A 15 14.51 23.95 -3.86
CA PRO A 15 13.74 24.64 -4.88
C PRO A 15 12.25 24.52 -4.55
N ILE A 16 11.65 25.65 -4.19
CA ILE A 16 10.21 25.89 -4.23
C ILE A 16 9.81 25.87 -5.69
N GLY A 17 8.95 24.91 -6.07
CA GLY A 17 8.36 24.86 -7.41
C GLY A 17 8.59 23.54 -8.14
N ALA A 18 8.28 22.40 -7.50
CA ALA A 18 7.93 21.23 -8.30
C ALA A 18 6.52 21.45 -8.85
N PRO A 19 6.29 21.48 -10.18
CA PRO A 19 4.93 21.43 -10.69
C PRO A 19 4.29 20.18 -10.11
N ALA A 20 3.09 20.31 -9.56
CA ALA A 20 2.25 19.17 -9.22
C ALA A 20 2.08 18.38 -10.52
N ALA A 21 2.91 17.36 -10.70
CA ALA A 21 2.74 16.39 -11.74
C ALA A 21 1.38 15.78 -11.46
N ALA A 22 0.36 16.30 -12.16
CA ALA A 22 -0.91 15.65 -12.29
C ALA A 22 -0.55 14.23 -12.70
N MET A 23 -0.64 13.32 -11.73
CA MET A 23 -0.27 11.93 -11.85
C MET A 23 -1.29 11.35 -12.81
N GLY A 24 -1.04 11.59 -14.10
CA GLY A 24 -1.78 11.06 -15.21
C GLY A 24 -1.73 9.57 -15.00
N ARG A 25 -2.85 9.02 -14.50
CA ARG A 25 -3.04 7.60 -14.38
C ARG A 25 -2.89 7.07 -15.79
N HIS A 26 -1.68 6.65 -16.15
CA HIS A 26 -1.48 5.73 -17.24
C HIS A 26 -2.28 4.50 -16.85
N ARG A 27 -3.54 4.47 -17.30
CA ARG A 27 -4.44 3.33 -17.19
C ARG A 27 -3.85 2.27 -18.09
N THR A 28 -2.79 1.63 -17.64
CA THR A 28 -2.27 0.44 -18.27
C THR A 28 -3.39 -0.60 -18.22
N GLY A 29 -3.60 -1.35 -19.30
CA GLY A 29 -4.62 -2.41 -19.35
C GLY A 29 -4.33 -3.59 -18.41
N ARG A 30 -3.52 -3.40 -17.36
CA ARG A 30 -2.96 -4.40 -16.46
C ARG A 30 -3.76 -4.48 -15.16
N ALA A 31 -3.54 -5.53 -14.37
CA ALA A 31 -3.90 -5.50 -12.96
C ALA A 31 -3.07 -4.43 -12.25
N GLU A 32 -3.72 -3.63 -11.41
CA GLU A 32 -3.10 -2.51 -10.70
C GLU A 32 -3.40 -2.72 -9.22
N LEU A 33 -2.47 -3.40 -8.54
CA LEU A 33 -2.61 -3.78 -7.15
C LEU A 33 -2.20 -2.63 -6.24
N PHE A 34 -2.98 -2.39 -5.19
CA PHE A 34 -2.73 -1.30 -4.26
C PHE A 34 -3.15 -1.68 -2.84
N LEU A 35 -2.53 -1.05 -1.85
CA LEU A 35 -2.91 -1.20 -0.45
C LEU A 35 -3.83 -0.05 -0.02
N THR A 36 -4.85 -0.35 0.77
CA THR A 36 -5.76 0.64 1.34
C THR A 36 -6.27 0.21 2.71
N TRP A 37 -6.47 1.18 3.60
CA TRP A 37 -7.20 0.97 4.84
C TRP A 37 -8.69 0.88 4.56
N ILE A 38 -9.34 -0.15 5.10
CA ILE A 38 -10.78 -0.37 4.99
C ILE A 38 -11.42 -0.40 6.38
N ASP A 39 -12.53 0.31 6.50
CA ASP A 39 -13.44 0.21 7.63
C ASP A 39 -14.31 -1.05 7.46
N PRO A 40 -14.90 -1.57 8.54
CA PRO A 40 -15.68 -2.80 8.44
C PRO A 40 -16.92 -2.53 7.61
N ILE A 41 -17.18 -3.39 6.62
CA ILE A 41 -18.44 -3.37 5.88
C ILE A 41 -19.35 -4.38 6.55
N ILE A 42 -20.43 -3.87 7.16
CA ILE A 42 -21.50 -4.68 7.73
C ILE A 42 -22.61 -4.78 6.69
N THR A 43 -22.89 -5.98 6.19
CA THR A 43 -23.99 -6.23 5.27
C THR A 43 -24.75 -7.47 5.72
N GLY A 44 -25.86 -7.26 6.44
CA GLY A 44 -26.59 -8.34 7.10
C GLY A 44 -25.74 -9.02 8.17
N SER A 45 -25.63 -10.34 8.13
CA SER A 45 -24.78 -11.15 9.02
C SER A 45 -23.30 -11.21 8.61
N LEU A 46 -22.94 -10.71 7.42
CA LEU A 46 -21.56 -10.68 6.95
C LEU A 46 -20.87 -9.41 7.46
N VAL A 47 -19.80 -9.61 8.21
CA VAL A 47 -18.90 -8.55 8.68
C VAL A 47 -17.56 -8.74 8.00
N THR A 48 -17.17 -7.80 7.14
CA THR A 48 -15.80 -7.78 6.61
C THR A 48 -14.89 -7.14 7.67
N PRO A 49 -13.76 -7.78 8.05
CA PRO A 49 -12.82 -7.20 8.99
C PRO A 49 -12.34 -5.82 8.56
N SER A 50 -12.15 -4.93 9.53
CA SER A 50 -11.47 -3.66 9.34
C SER A 50 -9.95 -3.87 9.36
N GLY A 51 -9.23 -3.11 8.55
CA GLY A 51 -7.77 -3.20 8.49
C GLY A 51 -7.18 -2.83 7.15
N LEU A 52 -5.99 -3.35 6.87
CA LEU A 52 -5.29 -3.13 5.61
C LEU A 52 -5.78 -4.15 4.59
N ALA A 53 -6.12 -3.71 3.39
CA ALA A 53 -6.56 -4.56 2.30
C ALA A 53 -5.73 -4.35 1.04
N LEU A 54 -5.50 -5.44 0.31
CA LEU A 54 -5.01 -5.43 -1.06
C LEU A 54 -6.22 -5.32 -2.00
N GLY A 55 -6.23 -4.27 -2.82
CA GLY A 55 -7.23 -4.04 -3.86
C GLY A 55 -6.66 -4.16 -5.25
N ASN A 56 -7.54 -4.33 -6.24
CA ASN A 56 -7.18 -4.27 -7.67
C ASN A 56 -7.98 -3.17 -8.39
N ALA A 57 -7.29 -2.08 -8.73
CA ALA A 57 -7.82 -0.95 -9.50
C ALA A 57 -7.78 -1.19 -11.01
N GLY A 58 -7.03 -2.21 -11.43
CA GLY A 58 -6.81 -2.56 -12.82
C GLY A 58 -8.07 -3.06 -13.51
N ARG A 59 -8.10 -2.92 -14.84
CA ARG A 59 -9.21 -3.44 -15.66
C ARG A 59 -9.21 -4.97 -15.74
N ARG A 60 -8.07 -5.60 -15.46
CA ARG A 60 -7.88 -7.05 -15.55
C ARG A 60 -7.76 -7.65 -14.16
N THR A 61 -8.22 -8.90 -14.08
CA THR A 61 -8.12 -9.72 -12.89
C THR A 61 -6.68 -10.21 -12.68
N ALA A 62 -6.17 -10.12 -11.45
CA ALA A 62 -4.96 -10.82 -11.05
C ALA A 62 -5.31 -12.25 -10.65
N ARG A 63 -4.48 -13.22 -11.03
CA ARG A 63 -4.66 -14.64 -10.71
C ARG A 63 -3.53 -15.13 -9.81
N SER A 64 -3.77 -16.17 -9.02
CA SER A 64 -2.76 -16.77 -8.14
C SER A 64 -2.01 -15.71 -7.33
N VAL A 65 -2.78 -14.86 -6.65
CA VAL A 65 -2.23 -13.73 -5.89
C VAL A 65 -1.75 -14.26 -4.56
N VAL A 66 -0.49 -14.00 -4.25
CA VAL A 66 0.16 -14.37 -3.00
C VAL A 66 0.69 -13.10 -2.34
N VAL A 67 0.41 -12.93 -1.06
CA VAL A 67 0.82 -11.79 -0.26
C VAL A 67 1.65 -12.28 0.91
N ASP A 68 2.89 -11.81 0.98
CA ASP A 68 3.76 -12.08 2.10
C ASP A 68 3.63 -10.96 3.14
N VAL A 69 2.91 -11.27 4.21
CA VAL A 69 2.69 -10.36 5.33
C VAL A 69 3.91 -10.46 6.27
N PRO A 70 4.59 -9.34 6.58
CA PRO A 70 5.74 -9.38 7.47
C PRO A 70 5.34 -9.90 8.86
N ASN A 71 6.06 -10.92 9.34
CA ASN A 71 5.80 -11.61 10.62
C ASN A 71 4.38 -12.19 10.75
N GLY A 72 3.67 -12.38 9.62
CA GLY A 72 2.32 -12.91 9.56
C GLY A 72 2.22 -14.11 8.63
N PRO A 73 1.02 -14.70 8.50
CA PRO A 73 0.78 -15.77 7.54
C PRO A 73 0.85 -15.24 6.11
N GLN A 74 1.29 -16.11 5.20
CA GLN A 74 1.14 -15.85 3.77
C GLN A 74 -0.34 -15.96 3.39
N ILE A 75 -0.84 -15.00 2.61
CA ILE A 75 -2.23 -14.97 2.16
C ILE A 75 -2.26 -15.28 0.68
N ALA A 76 -2.92 -16.37 0.30
CA ALA A 76 -3.07 -16.78 -1.09
C ALA A 76 -4.54 -16.73 -1.51
N VAL A 77 -4.80 -16.14 -2.68
CA VAL A 77 -6.11 -16.18 -3.33
C VAL A 77 -5.98 -16.49 -4.82
N ASP A 78 -6.85 -17.36 -5.33
CA ASP A 78 -6.82 -17.76 -6.74
C ASP A 78 -7.06 -16.58 -7.69
N ARG A 79 -7.87 -15.60 -7.26
CA ARG A 79 -8.34 -14.56 -8.15
C ARG A 79 -8.75 -13.28 -7.44
N LEU A 80 -8.08 -12.18 -7.78
CA LEU A 80 -8.44 -10.83 -7.35
C LEU A 80 -9.05 -10.04 -8.52
N ARG A 81 -10.38 -10.06 -8.59
CA ARG A 81 -11.15 -9.38 -9.65
C ARG A 81 -11.00 -7.86 -9.56
N ARG A 82 -11.41 -7.17 -10.63
CA ARG A 82 -11.51 -5.70 -10.62
C ARG A 82 -12.38 -5.24 -9.45
N ASN A 83 -11.92 -4.24 -8.71
CA ASN A 83 -12.52 -3.70 -7.49
C ASN A 83 -12.64 -4.72 -6.34
N GLY A 84 -12.14 -5.95 -6.52
CA GLY A 84 -12.05 -6.93 -5.45
C GLY A 84 -11.02 -6.49 -4.42
N ARG A 85 -11.22 -6.93 -3.18
CA ARG A 85 -10.33 -6.65 -2.06
C ARG A 85 -10.15 -7.91 -1.22
N ILE A 86 -8.97 -8.06 -0.65
CA ILE A 86 -8.66 -9.08 0.36
C ILE A 86 -8.00 -8.38 1.55
N VAL A 87 -8.35 -8.79 2.76
CA VAL A 87 -7.72 -8.25 3.98
C VAL A 87 -6.35 -8.88 4.12
N VAL A 88 -5.32 -8.04 4.26
CA VAL A 88 -3.93 -8.46 4.45
C VAL A 88 -3.45 -8.28 5.89
N ALA A 89 -4.08 -7.38 6.64
CA ALA A 89 -3.89 -7.24 8.08
C ALA A 89 -5.22 -6.79 8.70
N SER A 90 -5.62 -7.41 9.80
CA SER A 90 -6.91 -7.18 10.45
C SER A 90 -6.71 -6.54 11.82
N LEU A 91 -7.55 -5.57 12.19
CA LEU A 91 -7.62 -5.09 13.58
C LEU A 91 -8.16 -6.15 14.55
N GLN A 92 -8.83 -7.18 14.03
CA GLN A 92 -9.38 -8.27 14.85
C GLN A 92 -8.32 -9.31 15.20
N GLU A 93 -7.19 -9.31 14.49
CA GLU A 93 -6.06 -10.18 14.74
C GLU A 93 -5.00 -9.40 15.52
N PRO A 94 -4.73 -9.74 16.79
CA PRO A 94 -3.80 -8.99 17.63
C PRO A 94 -2.41 -8.85 17.00
N GLY A 95 -1.90 -7.62 16.94
CA GLY A 95 -0.55 -7.32 16.44
C GLY A 95 -0.37 -7.38 14.92
N SER A 96 -1.38 -7.84 14.17
CA SER A 96 -1.35 -7.94 12.71
C SER A 96 -1.07 -6.58 12.07
N VAL A 97 -1.81 -5.53 12.47
CA VAL A 97 -1.62 -4.17 11.95
C VAL A 97 -0.28 -3.56 12.37
N ALA A 98 0.11 -3.66 13.65
CA ALA A 98 1.39 -3.17 14.13
C ALA A 98 2.58 -3.77 13.34
N ALA A 99 2.54 -5.07 13.03
CA ALA A 99 3.61 -5.74 12.28
C ALA A 99 3.79 -5.15 10.88
N VAL A 100 2.69 -4.97 10.13
CA VAL A 100 2.78 -4.43 8.75
C VAL A 100 3.16 -2.95 8.75
N VAL A 101 2.69 -2.18 9.72
CA VAL A 101 3.05 -0.76 9.87
C VAL A 101 4.52 -0.59 10.23
N ALA A 102 5.06 -1.43 11.12
CA ALA A 102 6.47 -1.38 11.51
C ALA A 102 7.42 -1.62 10.33
N VAL A 103 7.07 -2.55 9.42
CA VAL A 103 7.86 -2.83 8.22
C VAL A 103 7.60 -1.82 7.11
N GLY A 104 6.37 -1.34 6.97
CA GLY A 104 6.00 -0.28 6.01
C GLY A 104 5.87 -0.73 4.55
N THR A 105 6.12 -2.00 4.25
CA THR A 105 5.94 -2.59 2.91
C THR A 105 5.42 -4.02 2.99
N VAL A 106 4.69 -4.44 1.95
CA VAL A 106 4.20 -5.81 1.76
C VAL A 106 4.63 -6.30 0.38
N PHE A 107 5.08 -7.55 0.29
CA PHE A 107 5.42 -8.16 -0.99
C PHE A 107 4.21 -8.91 -1.57
N VAL A 108 4.01 -8.78 -2.88
CA VAL A 108 2.89 -9.38 -3.59
C VAL A 108 3.38 -10.01 -4.89
N ASP A 109 3.04 -11.28 -5.08
CA ASP A 109 3.20 -12.01 -6.33
C ASP A 109 1.84 -12.30 -6.97
N TRP A 110 1.77 -12.25 -8.29
CA TRP A 110 0.57 -12.60 -9.03
C TRP A 110 0.84 -12.99 -10.48
N THR A 111 -0.04 -13.82 -11.03
CA THR A 111 -0.11 -14.07 -12.46
C THR A 111 -1.01 -13.03 -13.14
N ASP A 112 -0.47 -12.32 -14.14
CA ASP A 112 -1.26 -11.38 -14.93
C ASP A 112 -2.16 -12.09 -15.96
N HIS A 113 -2.97 -11.32 -16.69
CA HIS A 113 -3.90 -11.89 -17.66
C HIS A 113 -3.25 -12.55 -18.88
N HIS A 114 -1.96 -12.31 -19.13
CA HIS A 114 -1.18 -12.99 -20.16
C HIS A 114 -0.47 -14.24 -19.61
N GLY A 115 -0.73 -14.64 -18.36
CA GLY A 115 -0.08 -15.78 -17.74
C GLY A 115 1.33 -15.50 -17.22
N GLN A 116 1.78 -14.24 -17.22
CA GLN A 116 3.11 -13.88 -16.75
C GLN A 116 3.12 -13.70 -15.25
N ASN A 117 4.11 -14.26 -14.56
CA ASN A 117 4.32 -14.03 -13.14
C ASN A 117 4.90 -12.63 -12.92
N ARG A 118 4.33 -11.89 -11.98
CA ARG A 118 4.65 -10.51 -11.65
C ARG A 118 4.78 -10.38 -10.15
N SER A 119 5.71 -9.53 -9.73
CA SER A 119 5.98 -9.26 -8.33
C SER A 119 6.05 -7.76 -8.07
N ALA A 120 5.69 -7.33 -6.86
CA ALA A 120 5.83 -5.95 -6.43
C ALA A 120 5.93 -5.81 -4.91
N TRP A 121 6.74 -4.87 -4.47
CA TRP A 121 6.68 -4.32 -3.12
C TRP A 121 5.70 -3.16 -3.08
N LEU A 122 4.64 -3.29 -2.29
CA LEU A 122 3.64 -2.26 -2.07
C LEU A 122 3.92 -1.53 -0.77
N ARG A 123 3.92 -0.20 -0.81
CA ARG A 123 4.06 0.62 0.39
C ARG A 123 2.78 0.61 1.20
N VAL A 124 2.91 0.39 2.50
CA VAL A 124 1.81 0.50 3.45
C VAL A 124 1.44 1.98 3.58
N PRO A 125 0.18 2.37 3.32
CA PRO A 125 -0.26 3.74 3.52
C PRO A 125 -0.17 4.13 5.00
N PRO A 126 0.05 5.42 5.32
CA PRO A 126 0.09 5.88 6.71
C PRO A 126 -1.12 5.41 7.51
N LEU A 127 -0.88 4.89 8.72
CA LEU A 127 -1.94 4.37 9.60
C LEU A 127 -2.89 5.52 10.00
N PRO A 128 -4.17 5.47 9.59
CA PRO A 128 -5.09 6.54 9.90
C PRO A 128 -5.41 6.56 11.40
N SER A 129 -5.65 7.75 11.94
CA SER A 129 -5.88 7.96 13.38
C SER A 129 -6.92 7.03 13.98
N ARG A 130 -8.03 6.79 13.26
CA ARG A 130 -9.12 5.90 13.71
C ARG A 130 -8.72 4.43 13.92
N PHE A 131 -7.63 3.97 13.30
CA PHE A 131 -7.12 2.61 13.47
C PHE A 131 -6.11 2.50 14.62
N ARG A 132 -5.57 3.61 15.13
CA ARG A 132 -4.45 3.60 16.11
C ARG A 132 -4.81 3.05 17.48
N ALA A 133 -6.07 3.17 17.90
CA ALA A 133 -6.49 2.73 19.23
C ALA A 133 -6.50 1.19 19.38
N ASN A 134 -6.59 0.48 18.26
CA ASN A 134 -6.75 -0.98 18.21
C ASN A 134 -5.63 -1.66 17.39
N ALA A 135 -4.58 -0.91 17.01
CA ALA A 135 -3.49 -1.38 16.14
C ALA A 135 -2.35 -2.03 16.93
#